data_AF-A0A3G8GE53-F1
#
_entry.id   AF-A0A3G8GE53-F1
#
_cell.length_a   1.000
_cell.length_b   1.000
_cell.length_c   1.000
_cell.angle_alpha   90.00
_cell.angle_beta   90.00
_cell.angle_gamma   90.00
#
_symmetry.space_group_name_H-M   'P 1'
#
loop_
_entity.id
_entity.type
_entity.pdbx_description
1 polymer ?
#
loop_
_entity_poly.entity_id
_entity_poly.type
_entity_poly.pdbx_seq_one_letter_code
_entity_poly.pdbx_strand_id
1 'polypeptide(L)'
;MRTLILIAVGLILAIALLRLAPLPHRTRTASLFTLAWLGVSAWNLRTGLSHGYTLAEELPIHVALFGIPALAAWGLWWWARRG
;
A
#
# COMPACT_ATOMS: atom_id res chain seq x y z
N MET A 1 14.77 -1.87 9.23
CA MET A 1 14.99 -1.59 7.80
C MET A 1 14.02 -2.31 6.85
N ARG A 2 13.30 -3.37 7.27
CA ARG A 2 12.29 -4.08 6.43
C ARG A 2 11.09 -3.22 6.03
N THR A 3 10.51 -2.46 6.97
CA THR A 3 9.28 -1.69 6.76
C THR A 3 9.44 -0.51 5.83
N LEU A 4 10.56 0.22 5.91
CA LEU A 4 10.90 1.27 4.95
C LEU A 4 11.02 0.73 3.52
N ILE A 5 11.68 -0.42 3.35
CA ILE A 5 11.80 -1.07 2.04
C ILE A 5 10.41 -1.45 1.51
N LEU A 6 9.55 -2.02 2.35
CA LEU A 6 8.19 -2.38 1.92
C LEU A 6 7.36 -1.16 1.56
N ILE A 7 7.42 -0.07 2.34
CA ILE A 7 6.75 1.19 2.00
C ILE A 7 7.22 1.69 0.63
N ALA A 8 8.54 1.71 0.40
CA ALA A 8 9.12 2.13 -0.87
C ALA A 8 8.66 1.25 -2.04
N VAL A 9 8.67 -0.07 -1.88
CA VAL A 9 8.16 -1.03 -2.87
C VAL A 9 6.68 -0.78 -3.15
N GLY A 10 5.87 -0.56 -2.10
CA GLY A 10 4.46 -0.25 -2.23
C GLY A 10 4.20 1.02 -3.02
N LEU A 11 4.97 2.08 -2.75
CA LEU A 11 4.90 3.34 -3.51
C LEU A 11 5.29 3.14 -4.98
N ILE A 12 6.40 2.46 -5.25
CA ILE A 12 6.87 2.20 -6.62
C ILE A 12 5.81 1.40 -7.39
N LEU A 13 5.25 0.36 -6.78
CA LEU A 13 4.18 -0.45 -7.38
C LEU A 13 2.91 0.37 -7.61
N ALA A 14 2.47 1.15 -6.62
CA ALA A 14 1.29 2.02 -6.75
C ALA A 14 1.44 2.98 -7.93
N ILE A 15 2.58 3.67 -8.00
CA ILE A 15 2.90 4.63 -9.06
C ILE A 15 2.94 3.93 -10.41
N ALA A 16 3.70 2.84 -10.55
CA ALA A 16 3.86 2.13 -11.80
C ALA A 16 2.52 1.62 -12.34
N LEU A 17 1.72 0.95 -11.49
CA LEU A 17 0.43 0.38 -11.89
C LEU A 17 -0.56 1.47 -12.33
N LEU A 18 -0.65 2.59 -11.60
CA LEU A 18 -1.59 3.67 -11.92
C LEU A 18 -1.15 4.52 -13.12
N ARG A 19 0.16 4.67 -13.34
CA ARG A 19 0.70 5.35 -14.54
C ARG A 19 0.46 4.55 -15.81
N LEU A 20 0.62 3.23 -15.74
CA LEU A 20 0.45 2.32 -16.89
C LEU A 20 -1.02 1.98 -17.15
N ALA A 21 -1.90 2.07 -16.15
CA ALA A 21 -3.31 1.78 -16.30
C ALA A 21 -4.04 2.85 -17.16
N PRO A 22 -4.82 2.42 -18.18
CA PRO A 22 -5.73 3.31 -18.91
C PRO A 22 -6.75 3.95 -17.97
N LEU A 23 -7.13 5.21 -18.22
CA LEU A 23 -8.12 5.97 -17.43
C LEU A 23 -9.36 5.16 -17.00
N PRO A 24 -10.08 4.42 -17.88
CA PRO A 24 -11.27 3.67 -17.48
C PRO A 24 -10.98 2.56 -16.47
N HIS A 25 -9.74 2.04 -16.43
CA HIS A 25 -9.34 0.96 -15.55
C HIS A 25 -8.70 1.43 -14.24
N ARG A 26 -8.34 2.72 -14.11
CA ARG A 26 -7.59 3.22 -12.94
C ARG A 26 -8.27 3.00 -11.61
N THR A 27 -9.61 3.09 -11.54
CA THR A 27 -10.35 2.77 -10.32
C THR A 27 -10.16 1.31 -9.93
N ARG A 28 -10.33 0.39 -10.89
CA ARG A 28 -10.13 -1.05 -10.68
C ARG A 28 -8.70 -1.35 -10.28
N THR A 29 -7.72 -0.72 -10.92
CA THR A 29 -6.30 -0.87 -10.60
C THR A 29 -5.99 -0.38 -9.18
N ALA A 30 -6.49 0.80 -8.77
CA ALA A 30 -6.31 1.31 -7.41
C ALA A 30 -6.92 0.39 -6.36
N SER A 31 -8.14 -0.13 -6.61
CA SER A 31 -8.81 -1.08 -5.71
C SER A 31 -8.05 -2.41 -5.61
N LEU A 32 -7.65 -3.00 -6.73
CA LEU A 32 -6.89 -4.26 -6.76
C LEU A 32 -5.54 -4.11 -6.06
N PHE A 33 -4.82 -3.01 -6.33
CA PHE A 33 -3.59 -2.68 -5.62
C PHE A 33 -3.84 -2.58 -4.12
N THR A 34 -4.85 -1.83 -3.69
CA THR A 34 -5.17 -1.65 -2.26
C THR A 34 -5.45 -2.99 -1.58
N LEU A 35 -6.24 -3.87 -2.22
CA LEU A 35 -6.56 -5.19 -1.67
C LEU A 35 -5.32 -6.10 -1.60
N ALA A 36 -4.50 -6.13 -2.67
CA ALA A 36 -3.27 -6.90 -2.68
C ALA A 36 -2.28 -6.40 -1.61
N TRP A 37 -2.15 -5.07 -1.47
CA TRP A 37 -1.26 -4.44 -0.51
C TRP A 37 -1.71 -4.63 0.93
N LEU A 38 -3.03 -4.67 1.17
CA LEU A 38 -3.59 -5.06 2.46
C LEU A 38 -3.16 -6.48 2.83
N GLY A 39 -3.21 -7.42 1.88
CA GLY A 39 -2.74 -8.79 2.07
C GLY A 39 -1.25 -8.86 2.45
N VAL A 40 -0.40 -8.11 1.74
CA VAL A 40 1.04 -8.00 2.07
C VAL A 40 1.26 -7.42 3.46
N SER A 41 0.51 -6.37 3.81
CA SER A 41 0.60 -5.72 5.11
C SER A 41 0.14 -6.65 6.24
N ALA A 42 -0.95 -7.40 6.05
CA ALA A 42 -1.44 -8.37 7.01
C ALA A 42 -0.45 -9.54 7.21
N TRP A 43 0.17 -10.02 6.13
CA TRP A 43 1.23 -11.02 6.20
C TRP A 43 2.45 -10.49 6.98
N ASN A 44 2.80 -9.23 6.75
CA ASN A 44 3.90 -8.58 7.47
C ASN A 44 3.62 -8.49 8.98
N LEU A 45 2.38 -8.14 9.34
CA LEU A 45 1.92 -8.02 10.73
C LEU A 45 1.99 -9.36 11.43
N ARG A 46 1.43 -10.41 10.81
CA ARG A 46 1.50 -11.78 11.32
C ARG A 46 2.95 -12.21 11.56
N THR A 47 3.84 -11.85 10.65
CA THR A 47 5.27 -12.14 10.80
C THR A 47 5.85 -11.38 11.99
N GLY A 48 5.53 -10.10 12.18
CA GLY A 48 5.98 -9.30 13.34
C GLY A 48 5.51 -9.86 14.68
N LEU A 49 4.22 -10.22 14.78
CA LEU A 49 3.65 -10.84 15.98
C LEU A 49 4.31 -12.18 16.31
N SER A 50 4.73 -12.93 15.30
CA SER A 50 5.45 -14.21 15.49
C SER A 50 6.86 -14.04 16.08
N HIS A 51 7.44 -12.83 16.04
CA HIS A 51 8.71 -12.50 16.67
C HIS A 51 8.55 -12.04 18.14
N GLY A 52 7.33 -12.01 18.67
CA GLY A 52 7.04 -11.65 20.05
C GLY A 52 6.68 -10.18 20.29
N TYR A 53 6.59 -9.36 19.24
CA TYR A 53 6.08 -7.99 19.35
C TYR A 53 4.58 -7.96 19.62
N THR A 54 4.13 -7.02 20.44
CA THR A 54 2.71 -6.83 20.71
C THR A 54 2.00 -6.16 19.54
N LEU A 55 0.68 -6.37 19.44
CA LEU A 55 -0.13 -5.69 18.43
C LEU A 55 -0.04 -4.17 18.55
N ALA A 56 0.02 -3.62 19.76
CA ALA A 56 0.08 -2.17 19.99
C ALA A 56 1.39 -1.55 19.47
N GLU A 57 2.50 -2.29 19.50
CA GLU A 57 3.79 -1.85 18.97
C GLU A 57 3.83 -1.93 17.43
N GLU A 58 3.23 -2.97 16.85
CA GLU A 58 3.26 -3.22 15.40
C GLU A 58 2.18 -2.44 14.62
N LEU A 59 1.04 -2.12 15.26
CA LEU A 59 -0.10 -1.49 14.59
C LEU A 59 0.23 -0.12 13.98
N PRO A 60 0.91 0.82 14.67
CA PRO A 60 1.26 2.12 14.08
C PRO A 60 2.15 1.97 12.84
N ILE A 61 3.08 1.01 12.89
CA ILE A 61 3.98 0.69 11.79
C ILE A 61 3.18 0.14 10.60
N HIS A 62 2.19 -0.71 10.87
CA HIS A 62 1.32 -1.29 9.85
C HIS A 62 0.36 -0.27 9.24
N VAL A 63 -0.11 0.69 10.03
CA VAL A 63 -0.89 1.83 9.53
C VAL A 63 -0.07 2.64 8.53
N ALA A 64 1.21 2.90 8.80
CA ALA A 64 2.09 3.57 7.84
C ALA A 64 2.40 2.69 6.62
N LEU A 65 2.72 1.41 6.85
CA LEU A 65 3.04 0.41 5.82
C LEU A 65 1.94 0.27 4.77
N PHE A 66 0.69 0.22 5.22
CA PHE A 66 -0.48 0.13 4.36
C PHE A 66 -0.95 1.49 3.86
N GLY A 67 -1.07 2.45 4.78
CA GLY A 67 -1.69 3.75 4.54
C GLY A 67 -0.94 4.57 3.52
N ILE A 68 0.40 4.65 3.59
CA ILE A 68 1.17 5.51 2.68
C ILE A 68 1.01 5.04 1.22
N PRO A 69 1.23 3.76 0.86
CA PRO A 69 1.04 3.30 -0.51
C PRO A 69 -0.41 3.37 -0.99
N ALA A 70 -1.38 3.05 -0.12
CA ALA A 70 -2.79 3.13 -0.46
C ALA A 70 -3.20 4.58 -0.75
N LEU A 71 -2.86 5.53 0.13
CA LEU A 71 -3.13 6.95 -0.07
C LEU A 71 -2.46 7.48 -1.33
N ALA A 72 -1.23 7.04 -1.64
CA ALA A 72 -0.56 7.40 -2.88
C ALA A 72 -1.33 6.92 -4.12
N ALA A 73 -1.81 5.67 -4.12
CA ALA A 73 -2.60 5.13 -5.24
C ALA A 73 -3.89 5.94 -5.48
N TRP A 74 -4.63 6.25 -4.41
CA TRP A 74 -5.87 7.04 -4.51
C TRP A 74 -5.61 8.52 -4.83
N GLY A 75 -4.54 9.10 -4.31
CA GLY A 75 -4.10 10.46 -4.64
C GLY A 75 -3.74 10.61 -6.13
N LEU A 76 -3.02 9.63 -6.69
CA LEU A 76 -2.69 9.58 -8.12
C LEU A 76 -3.93 9.43 -9.00
N TRP A 77 -4.84 8.54 -8.61
CA TRP A 77 -6.13 8.36 -9.28
C TRP A 77 -6.95 9.66 -9.28
N TRP A 78 -6.99 10.36 -8.15
CA TRP A 78 -7.74 11.59 -7.99
C TRP A 78 -7.13 12.74 -8.82
N TRP A 79 -5.81 12.90 -8.77
CA TRP A 79 -5.11 13.90 -9.58
C TRP A 79 -5.33 13.68 -11.09
N ALA A 80 -5.30 12.43 -11.53
CA ALA A 80 -5.54 12.05 -12.92
C ALA A 80 -6.95 12.30 -13.44
N ARG A 81 -7.93 12.54 -12.56
CA ARG A 81 -9.31 12.88 -12.95
C ARG A 81 -9.55 14.38 -13.04
N ARG A 82 -8.63 15.20 -12.54
CA ARG A 82 -8.75 16.67 -12.53
C ARG A 82 -8.13 17.34 -13.75
N GLY A 83 -7.28 16.64 -14.49
CA GLY A 83 -6.69 17.11 -15.75
C GLY A 83 -7.33 16.42 -16.94
#